data_AF-A0A962RDA6-F1
#
_entry.id   AF-A0A962RDA6-F1
#
_cell.length_a   1.000
_cell.length_b   1.000
_cell.length_c   1.000
_cell.angle_alpha   90.00
_cell.angle_beta   90.00
_cell.angle_gamma   90.00
#
_symmetry.space_group_name_H-M   'P 1'
#
loop_
_entity.id
_entity.type
_entity.pdbx_description
1 polymer ?
#
loop_
_entity_poly.entity_id
_entity_poly.type
_entity_poly.pdbx_seq_one_letter_code
_entity_poly.pdbx_strand_id
1 'polypeptide(L)' 'DMMRGNTLAVVVGNRHHEELSQLVDQESIYRAGQPHALGILEAIDHYDFFHACRMPGA' A
#
# COMPACT_ATOMS: atom_id res chain seq x y z
N ASP A 1 -11.62 6.47 9.73
CA ASP A 1 -10.94 6.87 8.49
C ASP A 1 -9.45 6.68 8.74
N MET A 2 -8.83 5.68 8.09
CA MET A 2 -7.42 5.27 8.34
C MET A 2 -6.49 5.62 7.17
N MET A 3 -7.05 6.08 6.04
CA MET A 3 -6.31 6.37 4.81
C MET A 3 -6.16 7.88 4.53
N ARG A 4 -6.80 8.76 5.31
CA ARG A 4 -6.57 10.21 5.20
C ARG A 4 -5.50 10.67 6.21
N GLY A 5 -4.28 10.92 5.72
CA GLY A 5 -3.15 11.44 6.50
C GLY A 5 -1.80 11.23 5.78
N ASN A 6 -0.67 11.51 6.46
CA ASN A 6 0.70 11.17 5.99
C ASN A 6 1.02 9.67 6.17
N THR A 7 0.01 8.82 6.10
CA THR A 7 0.11 7.40 6.42
C THR A 7 0.42 6.64 5.15
N LEU A 8 1.47 5.81 5.19
CA LEU A 8 1.76 4.84 4.13
C LEU A 8 0.72 3.72 4.21
N ALA A 9 0.02 3.47 3.11
CA ALA A 9 -1.05 2.49 3.05
C ALA A 9 -0.79 1.45 1.95
N VAL A 10 -1.36 0.26 2.15
CA VAL A 10 -1.34 -0.84 1.19
C VAL A 10 -2.74 -1.34 0.91
N VAL A 11 -3.07 -1.49 -0.37
CA VAL A 11 -4.25 -2.23 -0.83
C VAL A 11 -3.81 -3.62 -1.24
N VAL A 12 -4.21 -4.61 -0.45
CA VAL A 12 -3.96 -6.02 -0.73
C VAL A 12 -5.11 -6.58 -1.56
N GLY A 13 -4.81 -7.13 -2.73
CA GLY A 13 -5.80 -7.76 -3.59
C GLY A 13 -6.35 -9.04 -2.94
N ASN A 14 -7.61 -9.01 -2.48
CA ASN A 14 -8.32 -10.23 -2.13
C ASN A 14 -9.82 -10.12 -2.42
N ARG A 15 -10.15 -10.37 -3.69
CA ARG A 15 -11.48 -10.45 -4.33
C ARG A 15 -12.27 -9.14 -4.49
N HIS A 16 -12.74 -8.98 -5.73
CA HIS A 16 -13.66 -7.99 -6.33
C HIS A 16 -13.10 -6.57 -6.53
N HIS A 17 -13.30 -6.08 -7.75
CA HIS A 17 -12.34 -5.29 -8.53
C HIS A 17 -12.82 -3.85 -8.81
N GLU A 18 -13.59 -3.20 -7.92
CA GLU A 18 -14.22 -1.93 -8.34
C GLU A 18 -14.10 -0.77 -7.33
N GLU A 19 -14.15 -1.00 -6.03
CA GLU A 19 -14.32 0.15 -5.10
C GLU A 19 -13.03 0.83 -4.62
N LEU A 20 -11.87 0.16 -4.69
CA LEU A 20 -10.60 0.72 -4.21
C LEU A 20 -9.70 1.22 -5.34
N SER A 21 -10.12 1.08 -6.60
CA SER A 21 -9.38 1.52 -7.79
C SER A 21 -9.10 3.03 -7.78
N GLN A 22 -10.06 3.80 -7.27
CA GLN A 22 -10.06 5.27 -7.25
C GLN A 22 -9.22 5.89 -6.11
N LEU A 23 -8.82 5.10 -5.10
CA LEU A 23 -8.03 5.59 -3.98
C LEU A 23 -6.53 5.65 -4.27
N VAL A 24 -6.06 5.14 -5.40
CA VAL A 24 -4.61 5.06 -5.72
C VAL A 24 -4.06 6.32 -6.37
N ASP A 25 -4.87 7.38 -6.45
CA ASP A 25 -4.40 8.72 -6.83
C ASP A 25 -3.67 9.47 -5.69
N GLN A 26 -3.51 8.83 -4.52
CA GLN A 26 -2.64 9.34 -3.46
C GLN A 26 -1.27 8.67 -3.53
N GLU A 27 -0.21 9.48 -3.61
CA GLU A 27 1.19 9.03 -3.70
C GLU A 27 1.59 8.01 -2.61
N SER A 28 0.90 7.97 -1.46
CA SER A 28 1.20 7.09 -0.33
C SER A 28 0.47 5.75 -0.32
N ILE A 29 -0.20 5.36 -1.42
CA ILE A 29 -1.01 4.13 -1.49
C ILE A 29 -0.42 3.13 -2.48
N TYR A 30 0.13 2.04 -1.96
CA TYR A 30 0.72 0.96 -2.74
C TYR A 30 -0.30 -0.13 -3.03
N ARG A 31 -0.37 -0.60 -4.29
CA ARG A 31 -1.14 -1.79 -4.66
C ARG A 31 -0.23 -3.01 -4.62
N ALA A 32 -0.48 -3.90 -3.66
CA ALA A 32 0.26 -5.15 -3.58
C ALA A 32 -0.21 -6.13 -4.67
N GLY A 33 0.75 -6.78 -5.33
CA GLY A 33 0.49 -7.84 -6.29
C GLY A 33 0.13 -9.17 -5.60
N GLN A 34 0.62 -9.38 -4.39
CA GLN A 34 0.36 -10.59 -3.61
C GLN A 34 -0.96 -10.51 -2.81
N PRO A 35 -1.70 -11.62 -2.69
CA PRO A 35 -2.95 -11.65 -1.94
C PRO A 35 -2.72 -11.80 -0.43
N HIS A 36 -3.72 -11.42 0.36
CA HIS A 36 -3.74 -11.60 1.82
C HIS A 36 -2.49 -11.05 2.54
N ALA A 37 -1.99 -11.76 3.55
CA ALA A 37 -0.83 -11.32 4.35
C ALA A 37 0.44 -11.12 3.52
N LEU A 38 0.58 -11.82 2.38
CA LEU A 38 1.74 -11.66 1.51
C LEU A 38 1.81 -10.25 0.91
N GLY A 39 0.66 -9.64 0.58
CA GLY A 39 0.64 -8.27 0.09
C GLY A 39 1.01 -7.23 1.14
N ILE A 40 0.80 -7.54 2.43
CA ILE A 40 1.24 -6.68 3.54
C ILE A 40 2.77 -6.72 3.65
N LEU A 41 3.36 -7.91 3.57
CA LEU A 41 4.82 -8.07 3.59
C LEU A 41 5.48 -7.40 2.39
N GLU A 42 4.86 -7.49 1.21
CA GLU A 42 5.31 -6.80 0.00
C GLU A 42 5.36 -5.28 0.20
N ALA A 43 4.33 -4.69 0.82
CA ALA A 43 4.33 -3.25 1.08
C ALA A 43 5.33 -2.81 2.16
N ILE A 44 5.56 -3.65 3.17
CA ILE A 44 6.58 -3.39 4.20
C ILE A 44 7.96 -3.28 3.55
N ASP A 45 8.26 -4.16 2.59
CA ASP A 45 9.50 -4.11 1.81
C ASP A 45 9.52 -2.89 0.89
N HIS A 46 8.42 -2.62 0.17
CA HIS A 46 8.29 -1.48 -0.74
C HIS A 46 8.58 -0.14 -0.06
N TYR A 47 8.10 0.05 1.17
CA TYR A 47 8.31 1.27 1.94
C TYR A 47 9.57 1.26 2.81
N ASP A 48 10.37 0.19 2.77
CA ASP A 48 11.54 0.02 3.63
C ASP A 48 11.21 0.31 5.11
N PHE A 49 10.09 -0.25 5.58
CA PHE A 49 9.45 0.15 6.84
C PHE A 49 10.37 -0.06 8.06
N PHE A 50 11.30 -1.02 7.98
CA PHE A 50 12.20 -1.37 9.07
C PHE A 50 13.54 -0.61 9.08
N HIS A 51 13.86 0.17 8.04
CA HIS A 51 15.05 1.04 8.06
C HIS A 51 14.65 2.51 8.04
N ALA A 52 14.36 3.06 6.85
CA ALA A 52 14.15 4.50 6.67
C ALA A 52 12.67 4.87 6.56
N CYS A 53 11.76 3.90 6.39
CA CYS A 53 10.32 4.09 6.21
C CYS A 53 10.04 5.20 5.18
N ARG A 54 10.38 4.94 3.92
CA ARG A 54 10.39 5.94 2.83
C ARG A 54 9.71 5.42 1.57
N MET A 55 9.20 6.35 0.77
CA MET A 55 8.73 6.06 -0.58
C MET A 55 9.91 5.65 -1.47
N PRO A 56 9.80 4.57 -2.26
CA PRO A 56 10.82 4.24 -3.24
C PRO A 56 10.80 5.25 -4.39
N GLY A 57 11.96 5.84 -4.68
CA GLY A 57 12.14 6.81 -5.78
C GLY A 57 12.10 8.30 -5.40
N ALA A 58 11.98 8.62 -4.11
CA ALA A 58 12.16 9.98 -3.57
C ALA A 58 13.64 10.35 -3.36
#